data_AF-A0A972U0E0-F1
#
_entry.id   AF-A0A972U0E0-F1
#
_cell.length_a   1.000
_cell.length_b   1.000
_cell.length_c   1.000
_cell.angle_alpha   90.00
_cell.angle_beta   90.00
_cell.angle_gamma   90.00
#
_symmetry.space_group_name_H-M   'P 1'
#
loop_
_entity.id
_entity.type
_entity.pdbx_description
1 polymer ?
#
loop_
_entity_poly.entity_id
_entity_poly.type
_entity_poly.pdbx_seq_one_letter_code
_entity_poly.pdbx_strand_id
1 'polypeptide(L)' 'MLPKLSYAGGFAADNYWSSSQNSTNANNAWNQNFNNGNQFDNNKNNTLRVRPVRGFQYGT' A
#
# COMPACT_ATOMS: atom_id res chain seq x y z
N MET A 1 5.35 -16.34 25.94
CA MET A 1 4.65 -15.44 25.00
C MET A 1 5.69 -14.71 24.18
N LEU A 2 5.64 -14.81 22.85
CA LEU A 2 6.52 -14.03 21.96
C LEU A 2 6.05 -12.57 22.00
N PRO A 3 6.95 -11.57 22.05
CA PRO A 3 6.54 -10.19 21.90
C PRO A 3 5.90 -10.06 20.52
N LYS A 4 4.67 -9.55 20.48
CA LYS A 4 4.08 -9.01 19.25
C LYS A 4 5.07 -7.94 18.80
N LEU A 5 5.87 -8.21 17.77
CA LEU A 5 6.69 -7.19 17.15
C LEU A 5 5.72 -6.09 16.71
N SER A 6 5.65 -5.01 17.49
CA SER A 6 5.06 -3.77 17.04
C SER A 6 5.84 -3.41 15.79
N TYR A 7 5.15 -3.34 14.66
CA TYR A 7 5.67 -2.93 13.36
C TYR A 7 6.12 -1.46 13.45
N ALA A 8 7.19 -1.20 14.20
CA ALA A 8 7.64 0.14 14.61
C ALA A 8 8.55 0.73 13.52
N GLY A 9 7.98 0.86 12.32
CA GLY A 9 8.64 1.43 11.15
C GLY A 9 7.81 2.56 10.53
N GLY A 10 7.34 3.52 11.33
CA GLY A 10 6.93 4.86 10.89
C GLY A 10 5.76 5.00 9.90
N PHE A 11 5.07 3.93 9.50
CA PHE A 11 3.93 4.02 8.58
C PHE A 11 2.60 4.15 9.31
N ALA A 12 1.77 5.09 8.87
CA ALA A 12 0.41 5.26 9.40
C ALA A 12 -0.49 4.12 8.91
N ALA A 13 -1.50 3.77 9.69
CA ALA A 13 -2.61 2.92 9.24
C ALA A 13 -3.57 3.77 8.39
N ASP A 14 -3.24 3.93 7.11
CA ASP A 14 -3.94 4.83 6.18
C ASP A 14 -3.97 4.21 4.77
N ASN A 15 -4.47 4.95 3.78
CA ASN A 15 -4.50 4.57 2.37
C ASN A 15 -3.14 4.84 1.71
N TYR A 16 -2.63 3.84 0.99
CA TYR A 16 -1.39 3.92 0.24
C TYR A 16 -1.60 3.52 -1.21
N TRP A 17 -1.01 4.27 -2.12
CA TRP A 17 -1.03 3.95 -3.55
C TRP A 17 -0.37 2.59 -3.83
N SER A 18 -0.98 1.83 -4.74
CA SER A 18 -0.37 0.70 -5.43
C SER A 18 0.21 1.15 -6.77
N SER A 19 1.13 0.36 -7.36
CA SER A 19 1.63 0.56 -8.72
C SER A 19 0.64 0.11 -9.81
N SER A 20 -0.49 -0.47 -9.44
CA SER A 20 -1.49 -0.98 -10.38
C SER A 20 -2.53 0.07 -10.78
N GLN A 21 -2.65 0.34 -12.08
CA GLN A 21 -3.76 1.11 -12.65
C GLN A 21 -5.06 0.31 -12.63
N ASN A 22 -6.21 0.98 -12.50
CA ASN A 22 -7.51 0.34 -12.76
C ASN A 22 -7.63 0.00 -14.26
N SER A 23 -8.04 -1.24 -14.57
CA SER A 23 -8.17 -1.72 -15.95
C SER A 23 -9.34 -1.11 -16.71
N THR A 24 -10.42 -0.71 -16.02
CA THR A 24 -11.63 -0.17 -16.65
C THR A 24 -11.64 1.35 -16.73
N ASN A 25 -10.84 2.02 -15.89
CA ASN A 25 -10.74 3.48 -15.86
C ASN A 25 -9.27 3.92 -15.74
N ALA A 26 -8.70 4.42 -16.84
CA ALA A 26 -7.31 4.85 -16.91
C ALA A 26 -6.98 6.06 -16.02
N ASN A 27 -7.99 6.80 -15.55
CA ASN A 27 -7.81 7.89 -14.61
C ASN A 27 -7.67 7.41 -13.16
N ASN A 28 -7.95 6.14 -12.87
CA ASN A 28 -7.89 5.58 -11.52
C ASN A 28 -6.69 4.66 -11.33
N ALA A 29 -6.22 4.57 -10.08
CA ALA A 29 -5.24 3.59 -9.61
C ALA A 29 -5.74 2.93 -8.33
N TRP A 30 -5.25 1.72 -8.06
CA TRP A 30 -5.58 0.99 -6.85
C TRP A 30 -4.82 1.55 -5.64
N ASN A 31 -5.47 1.56 -4.48
CA ASN A 31 -4.85 1.86 -3.20
C ASN A 31 -5.30 0.87 -2.14
N GLN A 32 -4.40 0.58 -1.20
CA GLN A 32 -4.62 -0.33 -0.09
C GLN A 32 -4.81 0.48 1.20
N ASN A 33 -5.92 0.22 1.89
CA ASN A 33 -6.18 0.78 3.21
C ASN A 33 -5.60 -0.15 4.28
N PHE A 34 -4.64 0.33 5.05
CA PHE A 34 -4.03 -0.43 6.14
C PHE A 34 -4.73 -0.24 7.50
N ASN A 35 -5.75 0.62 7.59
CA ASN A 35 -6.61 0.76 8.76
C ASN A 35 -7.63 -0.38 8.84
N ASN A 36 -8.21 -0.78 7.70
CA ASN A 36 -9.29 -1.78 7.64
C ASN A 36 -9.06 -2.93 6.63
N GLY A 37 -7.98 -2.90 5.85
CA GLY A 37 -7.67 -3.96 4.89
C GLY A 37 -8.40 -3.85 3.55
N ASN A 38 -9.27 -2.86 3.35
CA ASN A 38 -9.99 -2.70 2.09
C ASN A 38 -9.08 -2.18 0.98
N GLN A 39 -9.49 -2.46 -0.26
CA GLN A 39 -8.87 -1.93 -1.47
C GLN A 39 -9.87 -1.02 -2.19
N PHE A 40 -9.37 0.10 -2.73
CA PHE A 40 -10.18 1.10 -3.43
C PHE A 40 -9.50 1.50 -4.74
N ASP A 41 -10.27 1.94 -5.72
CA ASP A 41 -9.77 2.62 -6.90
C ASP A 41 -10.09 4.12 -6.83
N ASN A 42 -9.06 4.95 -6.82
CA ASN A 42 -9.19 6.40 -6.69
C ASN A 42 -8.54 7.09 -7.88
N ASN A 43 -9.01 8.30 -8.21
CA ASN A 43 -8.41 9.10 -9.26
C ASN A 43 -6.93 9.37 -8.96
N LYS A 44 -6.07 9.24 -9.96
CA LYS A 44 -4.62 9.45 -9.88
C LYS A 44 -4.22 10.86 -9.44
N ASN A 45 -5.12 11.83 -9.51
CA ASN A 45 -4.90 13.19 -8.99
C ASN A 45 -5.11 13.31 -7.46
N ASN A 46 -5.63 12.28 -6.79
CA ASN A 46 -5.78 12.29 -5.34
C ASN A 46 -4.42 12.23 -4.63
N THR A 47 -4.32 12.92 -3.50
CA THR A 47 -3.12 12.86 -2.65
C THR A 47 -3.27 11.71 -1.65
N LEU A 48 -2.57 10.60 -1.90
CA LEU A 48 -2.42 9.48 -0.95
C LEU A 48 -0.94 9.24 -0.64
N ARG A 49 -0.68 8.46 0.42
CA ARG A 49 0.67 8.12 0.85
C ARG A 49 1.29 7.08 -0.10
N VAL A 50 2.62 7.03 -0.14
CA VAL A 50 3.39 6.00 -0.87
C VAL A 50 4.23 5.19 0.12
N ARG A 51 4.30 3.88 -0.09
CA ARG A 51 5.10 2.96 0.73
C ARG A 51 6.02 2.15 -0.18
N PRO A 52 7.35 2.31 -0.08
CA PRO A 52 8.27 1.49 -0.86
C PRO A 52 8.26 0.04 -0.38
N VAL A 53 8.34 -0.90 -1.33
CA VAL A 53 8.48 -2.34 -1.07
C VAL A 53 9.86 -2.77 -1.53
N ARG A 54 10.62 -3.43 -0.67
CA ARG A 54 11.94 -3.99 -1.00
C ARG A 54 11.82 -5.49 -1.25
N GLY A 55 12.16 -5.93 -2.45
CA GLY A 55 12.37 -7.34 -2.75
C GLY A 55 13.77 -7.78 -2.31
N PHE A 56 13.89 -9.02 -1.84
CA PHE A 56 15.17 -9.64 -1.54
C PHE A 56 15.44 -10.74 -2.55
N GLN A 57 16.67 -10.80 -3.06
CA GLN A 57 17.13 -11.95 -3.84
C GLN A 57 17.62 -13.02 -2.87
N TYR A 58 17.10 -14.24 -2.99
CA TYR A 58 17.67 -15.39 -2.30
C TYR A 58 18.91 -15.84 -3.09
N GLY A 59 20.06 -15.98 -2.42
CA GLY A 59 21.28 -16.48 -3.05
C GLY A 59 21.16 -17.97 -3.35
N THR A 60 21.43 -18.36 -4.59
CA THR A 60 21.63 -19.75 -5.03
C THR A 60 23.07 -20.17 -4.82
#